data_AF-A0A970MR79-F1
#
_entry.id   AF-A0A970MR79-F1
#
_cell.length_a   1.000
_cell.length_b   1.000
_cell.length_c   1.000
_cell.angle_alpha   90.00
_cell.angle_beta   90.00
_cell.angle_gamma   90.00
#
_symmetry.space_group_name_H-M   'P 1'
#
loop_
_entity.id
_entity.type
_entity.pdbx_description
1 polymer ?
#
loop_
_entity_poly.entity_id
_entity_poly.type
_entity_poly.pdbx_seq_one_letter_code
_entity_poly.pdbx_strand_id
1 'polypeptide(L)'
;MELQSQFVKEFEKNKYNFVLTSSTNIDRIFGLYHATKKSKRSFVCDKYQAEILKIVSKNHKHHSSFYDVDYEQVANPAARFFDLNRRNNVYYFNEGLESYLNRHGFCMLIRSNQAFKPLLDKYSKLDKTKLYFSMWSGYLHSESSGYNSDMANFLRPYDLTHLHTSGHADIDTLKSVFDTINPKVGIIPIHTEAPEMFEKIFPEHNFIVLQDGESYNTNSNN
;
A
#
# COMPACT_ATOMS: atom_id res chain seq x y z
N MET A 1 10.09 2.67 6.67
CA MET A 1 11.40 2.13 6.22
C MET A 1 11.40 0.60 6.08
N GLU A 2 10.75 -0.13 6.99
CA GLU A 2 10.76 -1.61 6.97
C GLU A 2 10.00 -2.23 5.79
N LEU A 3 8.74 -1.87 5.56
CA LEU A 3 7.95 -2.44 4.46
C LEU A 3 8.53 -2.16 3.07
N GLN A 4 9.07 -0.95 2.86
CA GLN A 4 9.77 -0.65 1.61
C GLN A 4 10.98 -1.57 1.40
N SER A 5 11.72 -1.89 2.47
CA SER A 5 12.87 -2.80 2.41
C SER A 5 12.44 -4.24 2.13
N GLN A 6 11.29 -4.67 2.65
CA GLN A 6 10.68 -5.96 2.30
C GLN A 6 10.30 -6.01 0.81
N PHE A 7 9.65 -4.97 0.28
CA PHE A 7 9.34 -4.89 -1.15
C PHE A 7 10.59 -4.93 -2.03
N VAL A 8 11.68 -4.27 -1.64
CA VAL A 8 12.95 -4.35 -2.39
C VAL A 8 13.43 -5.79 -2.51
N LYS A 9 13.50 -6.53 -1.39
CA LYS A 9 13.94 -7.94 -1.38
C LYS A 9 13.04 -8.81 -2.26
N GLU A 10 11.73 -8.59 -2.21
CA GLU A 10 10.76 -9.36 -2.99
C GLU A 10 10.85 -9.05 -4.49
N PHE A 11 11.06 -7.79 -4.86
CA PHE A 11 11.21 -7.36 -6.26
C PHE A 11 12.56 -7.74 -6.88
N GLU A 12 13.57 -7.99 -6.06
CA GLU A 12 14.85 -8.56 -6.51
C GLU A 12 14.70 -10.04 -6.88
N LYS A 13 13.96 -10.82 -6.07
CA LYS A 13 13.68 -12.25 -6.31
C LYS A 13 12.77 -12.47 -7.51
N ASN A 14 11.76 -11.63 -7.66
CA ASN A 14 10.70 -11.80 -8.65
C ASN A 14 10.87 -10.80 -9.80
N LYS A 15 10.75 -11.28 -11.04
CA LYS A 15 10.93 -10.46 -12.23
C LYS A 15 9.69 -9.64 -12.55
N TYR A 16 8.50 -10.22 -12.33
CA TYR A 16 7.22 -9.59 -12.62
C TYR A 16 6.44 -9.45 -11.31
N ASN A 17 6.28 -8.21 -10.85
CA ASN A 17 5.67 -7.92 -9.57
C ASN A 17 4.38 -7.15 -9.82
N PHE A 18 3.27 -7.63 -9.29
CA PHE A 18 1.99 -6.93 -9.31
C PHE A 18 1.64 -6.54 -7.88
N VAL A 19 1.23 -5.30 -7.65
CA VAL A 19 0.90 -4.82 -6.31
C VAL A 19 -0.47 -4.17 -6.32
N LEU A 20 -1.39 -4.72 -5.55
CA LEU A 20 -2.66 -4.08 -5.26
C LEU A 20 -2.51 -3.26 -3.98
N THR A 21 -2.71 -1.95 -4.10
CA THR A 21 -2.70 -1.01 -2.97
C THR A 21 -3.75 0.07 -3.15
N SER A 22 -4.09 0.78 -2.08
CA SER A 22 -5.01 1.91 -2.17
C SER A 22 -4.41 3.02 -3.03
N SER A 23 -5.15 3.49 -4.02
CA SER A 23 -4.72 4.63 -4.85
C SER A 23 -4.67 5.95 -4.08
N THR A 24 -5.27 6.02 -2.89
CA THR A 24 -5.24 7.20 -2.02
C THR A 24 -4.07 7.20 -1.04
N ASN A 25 -3.37 6.06 -0.88
CA ASN A 25 -2.18 6.00 -0.04
C ASN A 25 -0.95 6.44 -0.83
N ILE A 26 -0.78 7.75 -0.96
CA ILE A 26 0.28 8.40 -1.74
C ILE A 26 1.66 7.88 -1.30
N ASP A 27 1.92 7.86 0.01
CA ASP A 27 3.21 7.40 0.55
C ASP A 27 3.50 5.94 0.19
N ARG A 28 2.48 5.08 0.16
CA ARG A 28 2.65 3.69 -0.27
C ARG A 28 3.07 3.61 -1.73
N ILE A 29 2.45 4.41 -2.60
CA ILE A 29 2.77 4.44 -4.04
C ILE A 29 4.21 4.95 -4.25
N PHE A 30 4.62 6.02 -3.57
CA PHE A 30 6.02 6.51 -3.62
C PHE A 30 7.01 5.47 -3.05
N GLY A 31 6.66 4.82 -1.93
CA GLY A 31 7.49 3.75 -1.37
C GLY A 31 7.68 2.58 -2.35
N LEU A 32 6.61 2.18 -3.04
CA LEU A 32 6.66 1.15 -4.08
C LEU A 32 7.48 1.60 -5.29
N TYR A 33 7.35 2.86 -5.72
CA TYR A 33 8.19 3.44 -6.78
C TYR A 33 9.68 3.33 -6.43
N HIS A 34 10.07 3.79 -5.25
CA HIS A 34 11.47 3.73 -4.81
C HIS A 34 11.97 2.30 -4.63
N ALA A 35 11.14 1.40 -4.08
CA ALA A 35 11.48 -0.02 -3.97
C ALA A 35 11.71 -0.67 -5.35
N THR A 36 10.90 -0.28 -6.34
CA THR A 36 11.00 -0.74 -7.72
C THR A 36 12.29 -0.26 -8.38
N LYS A 37 12.62 1.02 -8.23
CA LYS A 37 13.87 1.59 -8.76
C LYS A 37 15.10 0.94 -8.13
N LYS A 38 15.09 0.75 -6.80
CA LYS A 38 16.20 0.13 -6.06
C LYS A 38 16.44 -1.32 -6.47
N SER A 39 15.37 -2.08 -6.74
CA SER A 39 15.42 -3.46 -7.25
C SER A 39 15.70 -3.56 -8.76
N LYS A 40 16.02 -2.44 -9.43
CA LYS A 40 16.30 -2.36 -10.88
C LYS A 40 15.15 -2.91 -11.74
N ARG A 41 13.91 -2.70 -11.29
CA ARG A 41 12.69 -3.00 -12.04
C ARG A 41 12.12 -1.71 -12.63
N SER A 42 11.33 -1.83 -13.68
CA SER A 42 10.56 -0.71 -14.21
C SER A 42 9.24 -0.55 -13.44
N PHE A 43 8.85 0.67 -13.13
CA PHE A 43 7.62 0.98 -12.43
C PHE A 43 6.49 1.25 -13.42
N VAL A 44 5.36 0.59 -13.23
CA VAL A 44 4.22 0.65 -14.14
C VAL A 44 2.95 0.95 -13.33
N CYS A 45 2.13 1.89 -13.76
CA CYS A 45 0.84 2.16 -13.13
C CYS A 45 -0.19 2.68 -14.12
N ASP A 46 -1.45 2.80 -13.69
CA ASP A 46 -2.46 3.46 -14.52
C ASP A 46 -2.23 4.98 -14.60
N LYS A 47 -2.91 5.64 -15.55
CA LYS A 47 -2.80 7.08 -15.79
C LYS A 47 -3.16 7.92 -14.56
N TYR A 48 -4.17 7.50 -13.78
CA TYR A 48 -4.59 8.25 -12.60
C TYR A 48 -3.49 8.25 -11.53
N GLN A 49 -2.92 7.08 -11.22
CA GLN A 49 -1.80 6.98 -10.28
C GLN A 49 -0.57 7.74 -10.79
N ALA A 50 -0.32 7.70 -12.10
CA ALA A 50 0.76 8.47 -12.70
C ALA A 50 0.55 9.99 -12.53
N GLU A 51 -0.66 10.50 -12.75
CA GLU A 51 -1.02 11.90 -12.55
C GLU A 51 -0.86 12.34 -11.09
N ILE A 52 -1.35 11.55 -10.14
CA ILE A 52 -1.18 11.83 -8.70
C ILE A 52 0.29 11.95 -8.34
N LEU A 53 1.11 10.96 -8.72
CA LEU A 53 2.54 10.99 -8.44
C LEU A 53 3.22 12.21 -9.11
N LYS A 54 2.81 12.62 -10.32
CA LYS A 54 3.36 13.81 -11.02
C LYS A 54 3.03 15.09 -10.26
N ILE A 55 1.78 15.24 -9.84
CA ILE A 55 1.31 16.41 -9.09
C ILE A 55 2.04 16.49 -7.74
N VAL A 56 2.09 15.39 -6.99
CA VAL A 56 2.76 15.37 -5.69
C VAL A 56 4.25 15.65 -5.87
N SER A 57 4.91 15.02 -6.85
CA SER A 57 6.33 15.23 -7.08
C SER A 57 6.65 16.67 -7.45
N LYS A 58 5.87 17.27 -8.36
CA LYS A 58 6.05 18.69 -8.75
C LYS A 58 6.00 19.64 -7.56
N ASN A 59 5.10 19.39 -6.60
CA ASN A 59 4.89 20.28 -5.46
C ASN A 59 5.77 19.96 -4.24
N HIS A 60 6.16 18.69 -4.04
CA HIS A 60 6.80 18.24 -2.79
C HIS A 60 8.23 17.74 -2.92
N LYS A 61 8.78 17.53 -4.13
CA LYS A 61 10.18 17.07 -4.31
C LYS A 61 11.22 17.98 -3.67
N HIS A 62 10.91 19.28 -3.55
CA HIS A 62 11.80 20.27 -2.92
C HIS A 62 11.83 20.14 -1.38
N HIS A 63 10.81 19.52 -0.77
CA HIS A 63 10.74 19.29 0.67
C HIS A 63 11.34 17.94 1.08
N SER A 64 11.21 16.92 0.23
CA SER A 64 11.79 15.61 0.49
C SER A 64 12.05 14.87 -0.82
N SER A 65 13.23 14.26 -0.95
CA SER A 65 13.58 13.39 -2.07
C SER A 65 12.70 12.13 -2.15
N PHE A 66 11.97 11.80 -1.08
CA PHE A 66 10.98 10.72 -1.13
C PHE A 66 9.86 11.01 -2.13
N TYR A 67 9.50 12.28 -2.31
CA TYR A 67 8.50 12.68 -3.29
C TYR A 67 9.11 13.01 -4.66
N ASP A 68 10.40 12.70 -4.89
CA ASP A 68 11.02 12.87 -6.20
C ASP A 68 10.84 11.62 -7.07
N VAL A 69 10.31 11.81 -8.28
CA VAL A 69 10.07 10.75 -9.26
C VAL A 69 10.67 11.17 -10.59
N ASP A 70 11.58 10.33 -11.10
CA ASP A 70 12.21 10.48 -12.41
C ASP A 70 11.24 10.09 -13.54
N TYR A 71 10.33 11.01 -13.87
CA TYR A 71 9.39 10.89 -14.98
C TYR A 71 10.04 11.01 -16.35
N GLU A 72 11.07 11.83 -16.42
CA GLU A 72 11.83 12.09 -17.65
C GLU A 72 12.76 10.91 -18.00
N GLN A 73 12.80 9.89 -17.13
CA GLN A 73 13.51 8.61 -17.34
C GLN A 73 15.02 8.81 -17.59
N VAL A 74 15.60 9.82 -16.96
CA VAL A 74 16.98 10.26 -17.23
C VAL A 74 18.00 9.40 -16.49
N ALA A 75 17.62 8.82 -15.34
CA ALA A 75 18.61 8.26 -14.41
C ALA A 75 19.04 6.82 -14.72
N ASN A 76 18.17 5.97 -15.30
CA ASN A 76 18.51 4.57 -15.53
C ASN A 76 17.72 3.93 -16.69
N PRO A 77 18.38 3.41 -17.74
CA PRO A 77 17.73 2.74 -18.85
C PRO A 77 16.98 1.44 -18.49
N ALA A 78 17.25 0.81 -17.34
CA ALA A 78 16.64 -0.46 -16.94
C ALA A 78 15.49 -0.31 -15.92
N ALA A 79 15.37 0.86 -15.29
CA ALA A 79 14.40 1.11 -14.21
C ALA A 79 13.58 2.34 -14.56
N ARG A 80 12.70 2.22 -15.55
CA ARG A 80 11.93 3.34 -16.12
C ARG A 80 10.51 3.40 -15.55
N PHE A 81 9.89 4.57 -15.65
CA PHE A 81 8.50 4.80 -15.27
C PHE A 81 7.62 4.72 -16.53
N PHE A 82 6.54 3.94 -16.49
CA PHE A 82 5.57 3.85 -17.59
C PHE A 82 4.13 3.93 -17.10
N ASP A 83 3.30 4.63 -17.86
CA ASP A 83 1.85 4.54 -17.72
C ASP A 83 1.27 3.44 -18.63
N LEU A 84 0.22 2.77 -18.14
CA LEU A 84 -0.44 1.70 -18.88
C LEU A 84 -1.26 2.23 -20.05
N ASN A 85 -1.17 1.52 -21.19
CA ASN A 85 -2.09 1.72 -22.30
C ASN A 85 -3.43 1.08 -21.98
N ARG A 86 -4.52 1.74 -22.37
CA ARG A 86 -5.89 1.25 -22.19
C ARG A 86 -6.65 1.33 -23.51
N ARG A 87 -7.28 0.22 -23.93
CA ARG A 87 -8.14 0.14 -25.12
C ARG A 87 -9.32 -0.76 -24.80
N ASN A 88 -10.53 -0.37 -25.21
CA ASN A 88 -11.76 -1.13 -24.97
C ASN A 88 -11.91 -1.59 -23.51
N ASN A 89 -11.64 -0.67 -22.57
CA ASN A 89 -11.70 -0.91 -21.13
C ASN A 89 -10.70 -1.93 -20.57
N VAL A 90 -9.66 -2.32 -21.33
CA VAL A 90 -8.63 -3.28 -20.93
C VAL A 90 -7.25 -2.62 -20.94
N TYR A 91 -6.43 -2.92 -19.93
CA TYR A 91 -5.03 -2.52 -19.89
C TYR A 91 -4.14 -3.50 -20.65
N TYR A 92 -3.16 -2.97 -21.38
CA TYR A 92 -2.23 -3.78 -22.16
C TYR A 92 -0.86 -3.11 -22.32
N PHE A 93 0.11 -3.90 -22.75
CA PHE A 93 1.40 -3.40 -23.23
C PHE A 93 1.42 -3.42 -24.75
N ASN A 94 1.90 -2.35 -25.38
CA ASN A 94 2.24 -2.42 -26.79
C ASN A 94 3.53 -3.26 -26.96
N GLU A 95 3.81 -3.72 -28.18
CA GLU A 95 4.90 -4.66 -28.45
C GLU A 95 6.27 -4.16 -27.97
N GLY A 96 6.59 -2.88 -28.22
CA GLY A 96 7.85 -2.27 -27.80
C GLY A 96 8.00 -2.21 -26.28
N LEU A 97 6.96 -1.76 -25.58
CA LEU A 97 6.94 -1.71 -24.12
C LEU A 97 7.01 -3.11 -23.53
N GLU A 98 6.25 -4.06 -24.08
CA GLU A 98 6.24 -5.44 -23.60
C GLU A 98 7.63 -6.07 -23.72
N SER A 99 8.29 -5.94 -24.87
CA SER A 99 9.64 -6.47 -25.09
C SER A 99 10.65 -5.89 -24.09
N TYR A 100 10.57 -4.58 -23.85
CA TYR A 100 11.41 -3.90 -22.86
C TYR A 100 11.13 -4.40 -21.43
N LEU A 101 9.86 -4.47 -21.01
CA LEU A 101 9.47 -4.92 -19.67
C LEU A 101 9.80 -6.40 -19.46
N ASN A 102 9.66 -7.24 -20.49
CA ASN A 102 10.08 -8.64 -20.45
C ASN A 102 11.59 -8.78 -20.36
N ARG A 103 12.39 -7.81 -20.83
CA ARG A 103 13.85 -7.83 -20.66
C ARG A 103 14.27 -7.46 -19.24
N HIS A 104 13.69 -6.39 -18.69
CA HIS A 104 14.16 -5.77 -17.44
C HIS A 104 13.36 -6.18 -16.19
N GLY A 105 12.14 -6.68 -16.36
CA GLY A 105 11.19 -6.91 -15.27
C GLY A 105 10.52 -5.62 -14.81
N PHE A 106 9.46 -5.77 -14.02
CA PHE A 106 8.65 -4.64 -13.58
C PHE A 106 7.99 -4.85 -12.21
N CYS A 107 7.57 -3.74 -11.63
CA CYS A 107 6.53 -3.68 -10.61
C CYS A 107 5.36 -2.86 -11.16
N MET A 108 4.18 -3.46 -11.20
CA MET A 108 2.95 -2.86 -11.68
C MET A 108 1.97 -2.65 -10.55
N LEU A 109 1.49 -1.42 -10.39
CA LEU A 109 0.34 -1.15 -9.55
C LEU A 109 -0.94 -1.54 -10.29
N ILE A 110 -1.79 -2.32 -9.63
CA ILE A 110 -3.05 -2.81 -10.18
C ILE A 110 -4.25 -2.37 -9.34
N ARG A 111 -5.44 -2.57 -9.90
CA ARG A 111 -6.73 -2.45 -9.19
C ARG A 111 -7.51 -3.76 -9.29
N SER A 112 -8.40 -3.99 -8.33
CA SER A 112 -9.37 -5.09 -8.36
C SER A 112 -10.52 -4.81 -9.33
N ASN A 113 -10.23 -4.73 -10.62
CA ASN A 113 -11.23 -4.58 -11.66
C ASN A 113 -10.87 -5.38 -12.93
N GLN A 114 -11.87 -5.65 -13.76
CA GLN A 114 -11.74 -6.50 -14.94
C GLN A 114 -10.73 -5.98 -15.97
N ALA A 115 -10.41 -4.68 -15.98
CA ALA A 115 -9.47 -4.09 -16.93
C ALA A 115 -8.04 -4.66 -16.79
N PHE A 116 -7.66 -5.09 -15.58
CA PHE A 116 -6.33 -5.67 -15.31
C PHE A 116 -6.27 -7.18 -15.53
N LYS A 117 -7.43 -7.85 -15.66
CA LYS A 117 -7.50 -9.31 -15.74
C LYS A 117 -6.64 -9.90 -16.87
N PRO A 118 -6.64 -9.34 -18.10
CA PRO A 118 -5.83 -9.89 -19.19
C PRO A 118 -4.32 -9.86 -18.94
N LEU A 119 -3.80 -8.80 -18.30
CA LEU A 119 -2.38 -8.74 -17.92
C LEU A 119 -2.07 -9.72 -16.79
N LEU A 120 -2.92 -9.79 -15.77
CA LEU A 120 -2.72 -10.73 -14.66
C LEU A 120 -2.79 -12.19 -15.12
N ASP A 121 -3.78 -12.57 -15.92
CA ASP A 121 -3.93 -13.94 -16.45
C ASP A 121 -2.76 -14.34 -17.35
N LYS A 122 -2.17 -13.38 -18.08
CA LYS A 122 -0.98 -13.59 -18.91
C LYS A 122 0.26 -13.85 -18.08
N TYR A 123 0.55 -12.98 -17.11
CA TYR A 123 1.82 -13.03 -16.37
C TYR A 123 1.80 -13.96 -15.16
N SER A 124 0.64 -14.21 -14.54
CA SER A 124 0.51 -15.11 -13.37
C SER A 124 0.95 -16.55 -13.65
N LYS A 125 0.97 -16.95 -14.92
CA LYS A 125 1.42 -18.27 -15.38
C LYS A 125 2.93 -18.36 -15.61
N LEU A 126 3.64 -17.23 -15.55
CA LEU A 126 5.08 -17.18 -15.77
C LEU A 126 5.84 -17.36 -14.46
N ASP A 127 7.00 -18.00 -14.55
CA ASP A 127 7.92 -18.11 -13.42
C ASP A 127 8.39 -16.72 -12.95
N LYS A 128 8.66 -16.63 -11.65
CA LYS A 128 9.11 -15.38 -10.99
C LYS A 128 8.10 -14.23 -11.15
N THR A 129 6.83 -14.56 -11.28
CA THR A 129 5.71 -13.62 -11.12
C THR A 129 5.18 -13.70 -9.71
N LYS A 130 4.92 -12.54 -9.08
CA LYS A 130 4.28 -12.48 -7.77
C LYS A 130 3.26 -11.37 -7.69
N LEU A 131 2.13 -11.65 -7.05
CA LEU A 131 1.08 -10.70 -6.77
C LEU A 131 1.07 -10.39 -5.27
N TYR A 132 1.16 -9.11 -4.93
CA TYR A 132 1.17 -8.63 -3.56
C TYR A 132 -0.11 -7.87 -3.23
N PHE A 133 -0.68 -8.16 -2.06
CA PHE A 133 -1.76 -7.37 -1.48
C PHE A 133 -1.20 -6.49 -0.38
N SER A 134 -1.20 -5.18 -0.62
CA SER A 134 -0.63 -4.17 0.29
C SER A 134 -1.73 -3.32 0.95
N MET A 135 -2.81 -3.97 1.35
CA MET A 135 -3.94 -3.38 2.07
C MET A 135 -4.32 -4.26 3.27
N TRP A 136 -5.25 -3.78 4.10
CA TRP A 136 -5.73 -4.52 5.26
C TRP A 136 -6.35 -5.86 4.85
N SER A 137 -5.89 -6.96 5.46
CA SER A 137 -6.33 -8.32 5.11
C SER A 137 -7.83 -8.53 5.30
N GLY A 138 -8.47 -7.81 6.21
CA GLY A 138 -9.92 -7.87 6.44
C GLY A 138 -10.76 -7.68 5.19
N TYR A 139 -10.28 -6.92 4.19
CA TYR A 139 -10.96 -6.79 2.90
C TYR A 139 -11.13 -8.12 2.14
N LEU A 140 -10.36 -9.16 2.46
CA LEU A 140 -10.38 -10.46 1.78
C LEU A 140 -11.08 -11.56 2.59
N HIS A 141 -11.41 -11.30 3.85
CA HIS A 141 -11.91 -12.30 4.80
C HIS A 141 -13.40 -12.09 5.06
N SER A 142 -14.23 -13.10 4.76
CA SER A 142 -15.70 -13.02 4.86
C SER A 142 -16.23 -12.70 6.26
N GLU A 143 -15.44 -13.02 7.28
CA GLU A 143 -15.70 -12.79 8.70
C GLU A 143 -15.38 -11.36 9.15
N SER A 144 -14.72 -10.55 8.31
CA SER A 144 -14.38 -9.16 8.61
C SER A 144 -15.53 -8.22 8.27
N SER A 145 -15.78 -7.23 9.12
CA SER A 145 -16.75 -6.15 8.87
C SER A 145 -16.44 -5.35 7.60
N GLY A 146 -15.18 -5.32 7.16
CA GLY A 146 -14.76 -4.66 5.93
C GLY A 146 -14.72 -5.57 4.70
N TYR A 147 -15.23 -6.80 4.75
CA TYR A 147 -15.12 -7.75 3.64
C TYR A 147 -15.57 -7.16 2.29
N ASN A 148 -14.71 -7.29 1.27
CA ASN A 148 -15.01 -6.87 -0.09
C ASN A 148 -15.05 -8.11 -1.00
N SER A 149 -16.26 -8.61 -1.26
CA SER A 149 -16.48 -9.82 -2.05
C SER A 149 -15.97 -9.71 -3.48
N ASP A 150 -16.13 -8.55 -4.13
CA ASP A 150 -15.65 -8.34 -5.50
C ASP A 150 -14.12 -8.40 -5.58
N MET A 151 -13.44 -7.79 -4.61
CA MET A 151 -11.98 -7.81 -4.50
C MET A 151 -11.46 -9.22 -4.19
N ALA A 152 -12.08 -9.90 -3.22
CA ALA A 152 -11.72 -11.26 -2.87
C ALA A 152 -11.90 -12.21 -4.06
N ASN A 153 -13.03 -12.14 -4.75
CA ASN A 153 -13.31 -12.95 -5.95
C ASN A 153 -12.35 -12.63 -7.11
N PHE A 154 -12.00 -11.36 -7.30
CA PHE A 154 -11.05 -10.94 -8.33
C PHE A 154 -9.65 -11.55 -8.11
N LEU A 155 -9.18 -11.58 -6.85
CA LEU A 155 -7.84 -12.05 -6.47
C LEU A 155 -7.75 -13.56 -6.27
N ARG A 156 -8.86 -14.23 -5.93
CA ARG A 156 -8.94 -15.68 -5.64
C ARG A 156 -8.19 -16.59 -6.61
N PRO A 157 -8.14 -16.33 -7.94
CA PRO A 157 -7.44 -17.22 -8.88
C PRO A 157 -5.92 -17.14 -8.84
N TYR A 158 -5.32 -16.21 -8.08
CA TYR A 158 -3.89 -15.93 -8.12
C TYR A 158 -3.18 -16.26 -6.80
N ASP A 159 -1.90 -16.63 -6.88
CA ASP A 159 -1.04 -16.78 -5.71
C ASP A 159 -0.69 -15.39 -5.12
N LEU A 160 -1.33 -15.07 -4.00
CA LEU A 160 -1.28 -13.79 -3.32
C LEU A 160 -0.29 -13.82 -2.16
N THR A 161 0.57 -12.81 -2.05
CA THR A 161 1.36 -12.57 -0.84
C THR A 161 0.94 -11.28 -0.17
N HIS A 162 0.58 -11.38 1.10
CA HIS A 162 0.20 -10.23 1.91
C HIS A 162 1.46 -9.49 2.36
N LEU A 163 1.56 -8.21 2.01
CA LEU A 163 2.64 -7.31 2.44
C LEU A 163 2.06 -5.97 2.80
N HIS A 164 1.59 -5.85 4.04
CA HIS A 164 1.03 -4.64 4.58
C HIS A 164 1.54 -4.45 6.01
N THR A 165 2.04 -3.25 6.31
CA THR A 165 2.18 -2.80 7.68
C THR A 165 0.91 -2.04 7.98
N SER A 166 0.24 -2.35 9.09
CA SER A 166 -0.84 -1.51 9.58
C SER A 166 -0.33 -0.06 9.60
N GLY A 167 -1.10 0.86 9.02
CA GLY A 167 -0.85 2.29 9.25
C GLY A 167 -1.08 2.66 10.73
N HIS A 168 -1.64 1.74 11.51
CA HIS A 168 -1.76 1.82 12.95
C HIS A 168 -0.40 1.57 13.59
N ALA A 169 -0.08 2.40 14.58
CA ALA A 169 1.00 2.17 15.52
C ALA A 169 0.91 0.74 16.06
N ASP A 170 2.03 0.01 16.05
CA ASP A 170 2.13 -1.27 16.74
C ASP A 170 2.03 -1.07 18.26
N ILE A 171 1.91 -2.18 19.00
CA ILE A 171 1.75 -2.16 20.45
C ILE A 171 2.89 -1.39 21.13
N ASP A 172 4.13 -1.56 20.66
CA ASP A 172 5.30 -0.89 21.23
C ASP A 172 5.28 0.63 20.98
N THR A 173 4.85 1.05 19.78
CA THR A 173 4.68 2.46 19.43
C THR A 173 3.55 3.09 20.24
N LEU A 174 2.41 2.41 20.38
CA LEU A 174 1.30 2.86 21.22
C LEU A 174 1.76 3.02 22.68
N LYS A 175 2.48 2.03 23.22
CA LYS A 175 3.06 2.10 24.55
C LYS A 175 3.97 3.30 24.71
N SER A 176 4.91 3.50 23.77
CA SER A 176 5.83 4.63 23.80
C SER A 176 5.08 5.97 23.82
N VAL A 177 3.99 6.09 23.08
CA VAL A 177 3.15 7.30 23.10
C VAL A 177 2.46 7.46 24.45
N PHE A 178 1.86 6.40 24.99
CA PHE A 178 1.16 6.44 26.27
C PHE A 178 2.11 6.79 27.44
N ASP A 179 3.28 6.17 27.49
CA ASP A 179 4.32 6.44 28.47
C ASP A 179 4.88 7.87 28.36
N THR A 180 5.06 8.36 27.12
CA THR A 180 5.63 9.70 26.88
C THR A 180 4.64 10.81 27.26
N ILE A 181 3.37 10.64 26.90
CA ILE A 181 2.34 11.64 27.17
C ILE A 181 1.84 11.55 28.62
N ASN A 182 1.75 10.34 29.18
CA ASN A 182 1.25 10.02 30.51
C ASN A 182 0.06 10.90 30.95
N PRO A 183 -1.09 10.78 30.25
CA PRO A 183 -2.21 11.69 30.43
C PRO A 183 -2.82 11.54 31.83
N LYS A 184 -3.07 12.68 32.49
CA LYS A 184 -3.56 12.73 33.89
C LYS A 184 -4.96 12.14 34.07
N VAL A 185 -5.81 12.26 33.06
CA VAL A 185 -7.24 11.92 33.14
C VAL A 185 -7.47 10.50 32.61
N GLY A 186 -6.99 10.22 31.40
CA GLY A 186 -7.12 8.92 30.77
C GLY A 186 -6.90 9.01 29.27
N ILE A 187 -6.91 7.84 28.61
CA ILE A 187 -6.75 7.67 27.18
C ILE A 187 -8.11 7.26 26.61
N ILE A 188 -8.61 7.96 25.59
CA ILE A 188 -9.83 7.57 24.88
C ILE A 188 -9.42 6.87 23.57
N PRO A 189 -9.58 5.54 23.44
CA PRO A 189 -9.31 4.85 22.19
C PRO A 189 -10.32 5.29 21.13
N ILE A 190 -9.85 5.76 19.99
CA ILE A 190 -10.67 6.11 18.82
C ILE A 190 -10.27 5.26 17.61
N HIS A 191 -11.20 5.04 16.69
CA HIS A 191 -10.97 4.28 15.46
C HIS A 191 -10.53 2.81 15.68
N THR A 192 -11.18 2.11 16.60
CA THR A 192 -10.99 0.68 16.90
C THR A 192 -12.33 -0.01 17.13
N GLU A 193 -12.47 -1.25 16.65
CA GLU A 193 -13.67 -2.09 16.87
C GLU A 193 -13.63 -2.84 18.21
N ALA A 194 -12.50 -2.79 18.91
CA ALA A 194 -12.29 -3.49 20.18
C ALA A 194 -11.53 -2.60 21.18
N PRO A 195 -12.12 -1.46 21.62
CA PRO A 195 -11.46 -0.53 22.55
C PRO A 195 -11.06 -1.20 23.87
N GLU A 196 -11.83 -2.19 24.32
CA GLU A 196 -11.55 -2.94 25.56
C GLU A 196 -10.28 -3.81 25.50
N MET A 197 -9.73 -4.05 24.30
CA MET A 197 -8.44 -4.71 24.18
C MET A 197 -7.29 -3.81 24.66
N PHE A 198 -7.45 -2.48 24.65
CA PHE A 198 -6.42 -1.58 25.14
C PHE A 198 -6.18 -1.74 26.64
N GLU A 199 -7.25 -1.86 27.43
CA GLU A 199 -7.15 -2.12 28.88
C GLU A 199 -6.45 -3.45 29.18
N LYS A 200 -6.65 -4.47 28.33
CA LYS A 200 -5.98 -5.78 28.49
C LYS A 200 -4.50 -5.73 28.12
N ILE A 201 -4.15 -4.96 27.09
CA ILE A 201 -2.78 -4.89 26.56
C ILE A 201 -1.92 -3.94 27.40
N PHE A 202 -2.51 -2.88 27.94
CA PHE A 202 -1.82 -1.82 28.68
C PHE A 202 -2.47 -1.55 30.05
N PRO A 203 -2.49 -2.54 30.96
CA PRO A 203 -3.17 -2.41 32.25
C PRO A 203 -2.60 -1.29 33.14
N GLU A 204 -1.39 -0.80 32.85
CA GLU A 204 -0.75 0.32 33.53
C GLU A 204 -1.32 1.71 33.20
N HIS A 205 -2.13 1.81 32.13
CA HIS A 205 -2.73 3.07 31.70
C HIS A 205 -4.25 3.11 31.96
N ASN A 206 -4.77 4.29 32.25
CA ASN A 206 -6.21 4.49 32.44
C ASN A 206 -6.90 4.74 31.09
N PHE A 207 -7.86 3.89 30.71
CA PHE A 207 -8.64 4.07 29.48
C PHE A 207 -10.07 4.51 29.79
N ILE A 208 -10.61 5.33 28.90
CA ILE A 208 -12.01 5.78 28.92
C ILE A 208 -12.62 5.29 27.62
N VAL A 209 -13.36 4.18 27.69
CA VAL A 209 -14.06 3.60 26.54
C VAL A 209 -15.37 4.34 26.34
N LEU A 210 -15.55 4.92 25.15
CA LEU A 210 -16.78 5.60 24.74
C LEU A 210 -17.37 4.88 23.54
N GLN A 211 -18.69 4.74 23.52
CA GLN A 211 -19.45 4.26 22.37
C GLN A 211 -19.86 5.41 21.46
N ASP A 212 -20.22 5.08 20.22
CA ASP A 212 -20.71 6.07 19.25
C ASP A 212 -21.91 6.85 19.80
N GLY A 213 -21.79 8.18 19.86
CA GLY A 213 -22.80 9.09 20.39
C GLY A 213 -22.64 9.42 21.88
N GLU A 214 -21.72 8.78 22.59
CA GLU A 214 -21.37 9.16 23.96
C GLU A 214 -20.48 10.41 23.98
N SER A 215 -20.62 11.21 25.03
CA SER A 215 -19.87 12.45 25.21
C SER A 215 -19.09 12.41 26.51
N TYR A 216 -17.80 12.75 26.44
CA TYR A 216 -16.97 12.92 27.62
C TYR A 216 -16.90 14.40 28.01
N ASN A 217 -17.31 14.71 29.24
CA ASN A 217 -17.28 16.07 29.76
C ASN A 217 -15.93 16.35 30.44
N THR A 218 -15.17 17.28 29.87
CA THR A 218 -13.82 17.63 30.33
C THR A 218 -13.81 18.61 31.52
N ASN A 219 -14.97 19.10 31.97
CA ASN A 219 -15.07 20.06 33.08
C ASN A 219 -15.11 19.42 34.48
N SER A 220 -14.83 18.12 34.59
CA SER A 220 -14.81 17.41 35.86
C SER A 220 -13.40 17.38 36.45
N ASN A 221 -13.04 18.50 37.11
CA ASN A 221 -11.94 18.72 38.06
C ASN A 221 -10.53 19.14 37.56
N ASN A 222 -10.05 20.21 38.23
CA ASN A 222 -8.68 20.72 38.34
C ASN A 222 -7.65 19.66 38.75
#